data_AF-A0A875RW36-F1
#
_entry.id   AF-A0A875RW36-F1
#
_cell.length_a   1.000
_cell.length_b   1.000
_cell.length_c   1.000
_cell.angle_alpha   90.00
_cell.angle_beta   90.00
_cell.angle_gamma   90.00
#
_symmetry.space_group_name_H-M   'P 1'
#
loop_
_entity.id
_entity.type
_entity.pdbx_description
1 polymer ?
#
loop_
_entity_poly.entity_id
_entity_poly.type
_entity_poly.pdbx_seq_one_letter_code
_entity_poly.pdbx_strand_id
1 'polypeptide(L)'
;MSDIQRPIEMNDFVAAIKDIGDDQLYQVMKRLTNSIRKLGQSNLLMTDLMNRDIEKANQDDNDTDGSYEIPTDDDAKLYRESIQGNERVIDNQQLRIVAIDLELERRGSKNVRGIKNLAVKQLEKPSISTDNDVVDITAPNSVIL
;
A
#
# COMPACT_ATOMS: atom_id res chain seq x y z
N MET A 1 -12.66 -23.19 8.94
CA MET A 1 -11.20 -23.08 8.98
C MET A 1 -10.86 -21.64 8.64
N SER A 2 -10.32 -20.91 9.61
CA SER A 2 -9.83 -19.56 9.37
C SER A 2 -8.56 -19.71 8.57
N ASP A 3 -8.67 -19.62 7.23
CA ASP A 3 -7.50 -19.44 6.38
C ASP A 3 -6.82 -18.17 6.89
N ILE A 4 -5.74 -18.36 7.66
CA ILE A 4 -4.81 -17.30 8.01
C ILE A 4 -4.22 -16.89 6.67
N GLN A 5 -4.90 -15.95 6.02
CA GLN A 5 -4.57 -15.43 4.72
C GLN A 5 -3.30 -14.62 4.90
N ARG A 6 -2.17 -15.34 4.91
CA ARG A 6 -0.85 -14.72 5.01
C ARG A 6 -0.76 -13.67 3.89
N PRO A 7 -0.28 -12.46 4.20
CA PRO A 7 0.07 -11.50 3.18
C PRO A 7 0.99 -12.18 2.16
N ILE A 8 0.56 -12.23 0.90
CA ILE A 8 1.39 -12.79 -0.18
C ILE A 8 2.50 -11.79 -0.45
N GLU A 9 3.74 -12.23 -0.28
CA GLU A 9 4.92 -11.43 -0.59
C GLU A 9 4.99 -11.13 -2.09
N MET A 10 5.51 -9.97 -2.45
CA MET A 10 5.53 -9.55 -3.84
C MET A 10 6.36 -10.50 -4.73
N ASN A 11 7.47 -11.02 -4.20
CA ASN A 11 8.35 -11.93 -4.95
C ASN A 11 7.64 -13.24 -5.31
N ASP A 12 6.86 -13.78 -4.37
CA ASP A 12 6.08 -15.00 -4.59
C ASP A 12 4.97 -14.76 -5.61
N PHE A 13 4.35 -13.58 -5.56
CA PHE A 13 3.36 -13.16 -6.55
C PHE A 13 3.97 -13.08 -7.95
N VAL A 14 5.12 -12.42 -8.11
CA VAL A 14 5.81 -12.30 -9.41
C VAL A 14 6.26 -13.66 -9.95
N ALA A 15 6.66 -14.60 -9.09
CA ALA A 15 6.96 -15.95 -9.51
C ALA A 15 5.69 -16.68 -10.00
N ALA A 16 4.60 -16.62 -9.24
CA ALA A 16 3.36 -17.31 -9.56
C ALA A 16 2.69 -16.81 -10.85
N ILE A 17 2.76 -15.50 -11.14
CA ILE A 17 2.12 -14.95 -12.35
C ILE A 17 2.76 -15.42 -13.66
N LYS A 18 4.00 -15.94 -13.63
CA LYS A 18 4.69 -16.45 -14.82
C LYS A 18 4.05 -17.73 -15.36
N ASP A 19 3.46 -18.53 -14.49
CA ASP A 19 2.94 -19.87 -14.83
C ASP A 19 1.45 -19.87 -15.17
N ILE A 20 0.75 -18.75 -14.96
CA ILE A 20 -0.69 -18.63 -15.25
C ILE A 20 -0.93 -17.98 -16.62
N GLY A 21 -2.02 -18.37 -17.27
CA GLY A 21 -2.42 -17.84 -18.59
C GLY A 21 -2.97 -16.41 -18.55
N ASP A 22 -2.99 -15.75 -19.70
CA ASP A 22 -3.39 -14.34 -19.85
C ASP A 22 -4.81 -14.07 -19.34
N ASP A 23 -5.76 -14.95 -19.63
CA ASP A 23 -7.14 -14.82 -19.12
C ASP A 23 -7.20 -14.81 -17.59
N GLN A 24 -6.35 -15.62 -16.94
CA GLN A 24 -6.24 -15.65 -15.48
C GLN A 24 -5.59 -14.37 -14.96
N LEU A 25 -4.56 -13.84 -15.65
CA LEU A 25 -3.96 -12.55 -15.32
C LEU A 25 -5.00 -11.41 -15.36
N TYR A 26 -5.82 -11.35 -16.41
CA TYR A 26 -6.90 -10.36 -16.50
C TYR A 26 -7.95 -10.52 -15.39
N GLN A 27 -8.28 -11.76 -15.03
CA GLN A 27 -9.20 -12.01 -13.91
C GLN A 27 -8.62 -11.56 -12.57
N VAL A 28 -7.34 -11.85 -12.30
CA VAL A 28 -6.64 -11.39 -11.09
C VAL A 28 -6.59 -9.87 -11.07
N MET A 29 -6.23 -9.23 -12.18
CA MET A 29 -6.22 -7.77 -12.31
C MET A 29 -7.60 -7.17 -11.99
N LYS A 30 -8.68 -7.71 -12.56
CA LYS A 30 -10.05 -7.26 -12.28
C LYS A 30 -10.41 -7.41 -10.79
N ARG A 31 -9.99 -8.49 -10.14
CA ARG A 31 -10.20 -8.70 -8.69
C ARG A 31 -9.42 -7.67 -7.86
N LEU A 32 -8.16 -7.41 -8.20
CA LEU A 32 -7.33 -6.40 -7.55
C LEU A 32 -7.93 -5.00 -7.69
N THR A 33 -8.34 -4.60 -8.90
CA THR A 33 -8.99 -3.29 -9.13
C THR A 33 -10.29 -3.15 -8.33
N ASN A 34 -11.11 -4.20 -8.28
CA ASN A 34 -12.34 -4.20 -7.47
C ASN A 34 -12.05 -4.10 -5.97
N SER A 35 -10.99 -4.75 -5.49
CA SER A 35 -10.54 -4.68 -4.11
C SER A 35 -10.09 -3.26 -3.75
N ILE A 36 -9.22 -2.64 -4.57
CA ILE A 36 -8.80 -1.25 -4.39
C ILE A 36 -10.01 -0.31 -4.33
N ARG A 37 -10.97 -0.47 -5.25
CA ARG A 37 -12.20 0.33 -5.27
C ARG A 37 -12.99 0.21 -3.96
N LYS A 38 -13.15 -1.01 -3.44
CA LYS A 38 -13.86 -1.25 -2.17
C LYS A 38 -13.12 -0.67 -0.97
N LEU A 39 -11.80 -0.81 -0.92
CA LEU A 39 -10.96 -0.22 0.14
C LEU A 39 -11.05 1.31 0.11
N GLY A 40 -11.01 1.92 -1.08
CA GLY A 40 -11.22 3.36 -1.25
C GLY A 40 -12.60 3.82 -0.76
N GLN A 41 -13.68 3.07 -1.08
CA GLN A 41 -15.02 3.35 -0.57
C GLN A 41 -15.09 3.22 0.96
N SER A 42 -14.42 2.23 1.53
CA SER A 42 -14.34 2.05 2.98
C SER A 42 -13.60 3.20 3.66
N ASN A 43 -12.50 3.68 3.06
CA ASN A 43 -11.75 4.82 3.59
C ASN A 43 -12.60 6.10 3.56
N LEU A 44 -13.32 6.35 2.47
CA LEU A 44 -14.24 7.50 2.39
C LEU A 44 -15.32 7.44 3.47
N LEU A 45 -15.90 6.27 3.71
CA LEU A 45 -16.90 6.08 4.76
C LEU A 45 -16.30 6.32 6.15
N MET A 46 -15.11 5.78 6.44
CA MET A 46 -14.45 5.99 7.73
C MET A 46 -14.10 7.45 7.97
N THR A 47 -13.66 8.18 6.93
CA THR A 47 -13.42 9.62 7.03
C THR A 47 -14.71 10.39 7.33
N ASP A 48 -15.82 10.05 6.68
CA ASP A 48 -17.13 10.69 6.94
C ASP A 48 -17.62 10.43 8.37
N LEU A 49 -17.49 9.19 8.87
CA LEU A 49 -17.82 8.85 10.25
C LEU A 49 -16.95 9.63 11.25
N MET A 50 -15.63 9.61 11.06
CA MET A 50 -14.69 10.35 11.90
C MET A 50 -15.02 11.84 11.96
N ASN A 51 -15.36 12.46 10.82
CA ASN A 51 -15.71 13.88 10.78
C ASN A 51 -17.03 14.17 11.52
N ARG A 52 -18.06 13.33 11.35
CA ARG A 52 -19.33 13.47 12.07
C ARG A 52 -19.17 13.32 13.57
N ASP A 53 -18.32 12.41 14.00
CA ASP A 53 -18.03 12.17 15.41
C ASP A 53 -17.30 13.37 16.04
N ILE A 54 -16.35 13.97 15.31
CA ILE A 54 -15.70 15.22 15.69
C ILE A 54 -16.72 16.38 15.75
N GLU A 55 -17.61 16.51 14.76
CA GLU A 55 -18.63 17.57 14.74
C GLU A 55 -19.58 17.48 15.93
N LYS A 56 -20.04 16.25 16.27
CA LYS A 56 -20.90 16.02 17.44
C LYS A 56 -20.21 16.36 18.76
N ALA A 57 -18.95 15.97 18.92
CA ALA A 57 -18.17 16.31 20.11
C ALA A 57 -18.02 17.82 20.32
N ASN A 58 -18.05 18.63 19.25
CA ASN A 58 -17.98 20.09 19.32
C ASN A 58 -19.35 20.78 19.53
N GLN A 59 -20.47 20.09 19.35
CA GLN A 59 -21.83 20.66 19.47
C GLN A 59 -22.47 20.44 20.85
N ASP A 60 -21.95 19.53 21.67
CA ASP A 60 -22.58 19.09 22.93
C ASP A 60 -22.31 19.99 24.15
N ASP A 61 -21.86 21.24 23.94
CA ASP A 61 -21.67 22.24 25.00
C ASP A 61 -22.99 22.94 25.41
N ASN A 62 -24.13 22.65 24.76
CA ASN A 62 -25.43 23.25 25.10
C ASN A 62 -26.58 22.22 25.00
N ASP A 63 -27.06 21.78 26.17
CA ASP A 63 -28.34 21.11 26.42
C ASP A 63 -28.59 19.73 25.76
N THR A 64 -28.55 18.66 26.56
CA THR A 64 -29.75 17.84 26.94
C THR A 64 -29.37 16.38 27.27
N ASP A 65 -29.86 15.93 28.42
CA ASP A 65 -30.29 14.56 28.77
C ASP A 65 -30.36 13.54 27.62
N GLY A 66 -29.30 12.75 27.44
CA GLY A 66 -29.27 11.67 26.47
C GLY A 66 -27.94 10.93 26.53
N SER A 67 -27.94 9.77 27.17
CA SER A 67 -26.82 8.83 27.33
C SER A 67 -26.29 8.27 25.99
N TYR A 68 -25.78 9.12 25.11
CA TYR A 68 -24.96 8.71 23.97
C TYR A 68 -23.49 8.90 24.34
N GLU A 69 -22.70 7.86 24.11
CA GLU A 69 -21.26 7.87 24.36
C GLU A 69 -20.61 8.95 23.48
N ILE A 70 -19.98 9.94 24.11
CA ILE A 70 -19.27 11.00 23.41
C ILE A 70 -18.08 10.35 22.68
N PRO A 71 -17.93 10.54 21.36
CA PRO A 71 -16.80 9.99 20.63
C PRO A 71 -15.49 10.43 21.26
N THR A 72 -14.63 9.46 21.60
CA THR A 72 -13.37 9.73 22.28
C THR A 72 -12.26 9.96 21.25
N ASP A 73 -11.18 10.64 21.62
CA ASP A 73 -9.99 10.78 20.77
C ASP A 73 -9.41 9.40 20.35
N ASP A 74 -9.66 8.37 21.16
CA ASP A 74 -9.35 6.96 20.85
C ASP A 74 -10.12 6.42 19.63
N ASP A 75 -11.37 6.84 19.41
CA ASP A 75 -12.17 6.43 18.24
C ASP A 75 -11.63 7.07 16.96
N ALA A 76 -11.31 8.36 17.03
CA ALA A 76 -10.68 9.08 15.92
C ALA A 76 -9.30 8.50 15.58
N LYS A 77 -8.57 8.00 16.57
CA LYS A 77 -7.30 7.30 16.36
C LYS A 77 -7.53 5.95 15.67
N LEU A 78 -8.53 5.18 16.08
CA LEU A 78 -8.87 3.89 15.46
C LEU A 78 -9.26 4.05 13.98
N TYR A 79 -10.03 5.09 13.64
CA TYR A 79 -10.34 5.41 12.24
C TYR A 79 -9.08 5.71 11.43
N ARG A 80 -8.16 6.53 11.96
CA ARG A 80 -6.90 6.87 11.30
C ARG A 80 -6.01 5.65 11.08
N GLU A 81 -5.87 4.79 12.09
CA GLU A 81 -5.10 3.55 11.98
C GLU A 81 -5.71 2.59 10.95
N SER A 82 -7.04 2.50 10.91
CA SER A 82 -7.78 1.66 9.95
C SER A 82 -7.60 2.16 8.51
N ILE A 83 -7.72 3.47 8.29
CA ILE A 83 -7.49 4.10 6.98
C ILE A 83 -6.04 3.86 6.54
N GLN A 84 -5.06 4.10 7.41
CA GLN A 84 -3.65 3.88 7.11
C GLN A 84 -3.34 2.41 6.77
N GLY A 85 -3.95 1.48 7.51
CA GLY A 85 -3.84 0.04 7.22
C GLY A 85 -4.36 -0.29 5.82
N ASN A 86 -5.53 0.23 5.46
CA ASN A 86 -6.12 0.04 4.15
C ASN A 86 -5.27 0.66 3.02
N GLU A 87 -4.67 1.83 3.24
CA GLU A 87 -3.77 2.47 2.27
C GLU A 87 -2.57 1.57 1.93
N ARG A 88 -1.94 0.96 2.94
CA ARG A 88 -0.84 -0.01 2.70
C ARG A 88 -1.29 -1.20 1.85
N VAL A 89 -2.53 -1.67 2.06
CA VAL A 89 -3.11 -2.76 1.25
C VAL A 89 -3.37 -2.29 -0.18
N ILE A 90 -3.87 -1.06 -0.36
CA ILE A 90 -4.09 -0.46 -1.68
C ILE A 90 -2.76 -0.37 -2.45
N ASP A 91 -1.71 0.17 -1.81
CA ASP A 91 -0.38 0.30 -2.41
C ASP A 91 0.16 -1.06 -2.86
N ASN A 92 0.05 -2.07 -2.00
CA ASN A 92 0.46 -3.42 -2.35
C ASN A 92 -0.33 -3.98 -3.55
N GLN A 93 -1.64 -3.76 -3.60
CA GLN A 93 -2.48 -4.21 -4.71
C GLN A 93 -2.16 -3.46 -6.01
N GLN A 94 -1.83 -2.17 -5.95
CA GLN A 94 -1.38 -1.40 -7.11
C GLN A 94 -0.06 -1.95 -7.67
N LEU A 95 0.91 -2.24 -6.80
CA LEU A 95 2.18 -2.84 -7.22
C LEU A 95 1.95 -4.22 -7.89
N ARG A 96 0.97 -5.00 -7.44
CA ARG A 96 0.62 -6.29 -8.07
C ARG A 96 0.01 -6.10 -9.45
N ILE A 97 -0.80 -5.05 -9.65
CA ILE A 97 -1.32 -4.70 -10.99
C ILE A 97 -0.16 -4.36 -11.91
N VAL A 98 0.80 -3.53 -11.45
CA VAL A 98 2.01 -3.20 -12.22
C VAL A 98 2.80 -4.46 -12.60
N ALA A 99 2.95 -5.41 -11.67
CA ALA A 99 3.62 -6.68 -11.96
C ALA A 99 2.89 -7.51 -13.04
N ILE A 100 1.56 -7.53 -13.02
CA ILE A 100 0.76 -8.18 -14.07
C ILE A 100 0.96 -7.47 -15.41
N ASP A 101 0.91 -6.14 -15.44
CA ASP A 101 1.09 -5.36 -16.67
C ASP A 101 2.47 -5.62 -17.30
N LEU A 102 3.54 -5.66 -16.48
CA LEU A 102 4.89 -5.99 -16.94
C LEU A 102 4.99 -7.43 -17.49
N GLU A 103 4.32 -8.39 -16.87
CA GLU A 103 4.30 -9.78 -17.35
C GLU A 103 3.52 -9.90 -18.67
N LEU A 104 2.39 -9.20 -18.82
CA LEU A 104 1.65 -9.15 -20.08
C LEU A 104 2.47 -8.45 -21.19
N GLU A 105 3.20 -7.39 -20.86
CA GLU A 105 4.13 -6.73 -21.79
C GLU A 105 5.24 -7.69 -22.23
N ARG A 106 5.85 -8.43 -21.30
CA ARG A 106 6.86 -9.45 -21.57
C ARG A 106 6.35 -10.55 -22.52
N ARG A 107 5.06 -10.89 -22.45
CA ARG A 107 4.40 -11.87 -23.33
C ARG A 107 4.05 -11.31 -24.72
N GLY A 108 4.27 -10.02 -24.96
CA GLY A 108 3.93 -9.35 -26.21
C GLY A 108 2.45 -9.03 -26.35
N SER A 109 1.70 -8.98 -25.24
CA SER A 109 0.28 -8.64 -25.23
C SER A 109 0.11 -7.16 -25.58
N LYS A 110 -0.47 -6.84 -26.74
CA LYS A 110 -0.61 -5.44 -27.25
C LYS A 110 -1.61 -4.56 -26.48
N ASN A 111 -2.22 -5.09 -25.42
CA ASN A 111 -3.27 -4.42 -24.63
C ASN A 111 -2.75 -3.77 -23.33
N VAL A 112 -1.44 -3.59 -23.17
CA VAL A 112 -0.86 -2.90 -22.02
C VAL A 112 -1.38 -1.47 -22.00
N ARG A 113 -2.29 -1.17 -21.07
CA ARG A 113 -2.72 0.20 -20.78
C ARG A 113 -1.52 0.91 -20.20
N GLY A 114 -0.82 1.69 -21.03
CA GLY A 114 0.45 2.31 -20.69
C GLY A 114 0.42 3.08 -19.38
N ILE A 115 0.91 2.45 -18.30
CA ILE A 115 1.31 3.15 -17.08
C ILE A 115 2.73 3.67 -17.35
N LYS A 116 2.83 4.77 -18.10
CA LYS A 116 4.13 5.35 -18.45
C LYS A 116 4.84 6.06 -17.29
N ASN A 117 4.27 6.18 -16.07
CA ASN A 117 4.79 7.14 -15.08
C ASN A 117 4.90 6.69 -13.61
N LEU A 118 4.71 5.41 -13.23
CA LEU A 118 4.84 5.00 -11.81
C LEU A 118 6.09 4.18 -11.47
N ALA A 119 6.90 3.75 -12.44
CA ALA A 119 7.92 2.71 -12.23
C ALA A 119 9.39 3.16 -12.35
N VAL A 120 9.73 4.42 -12.08
CA VAL A 120 11.14 4.89 -12.18
C VAL A 120 11.80 5.23 -10.84
N LYS A 121 11.08 5.24 -9.70
CA LYS A 121 11.69 5.70 -8.42
C LYS A 121 12.20 4.62 -7.46
N GLN A 122 12.07 3.32 -7.75
CA GLN A 122 12.47 2.27 -6.78
C GLN A 122 13.30 1.11 -7.34
N LEU A 123 13.92 1.27 -8.51
CA LEU A 123 14.87 0.29 -9.06
C LEU A 123 16.17 0.95 -9.52
N GLU A 124 16.62 1.99 -8.82
CA GLU A 124 18.05 2.31 -8.83
C GLU A 124 18.73 1.34 -7.87
N LYS A 125 19.40 0.35 -8.46
CA LYS A 125 20.43 -0.44 -7.78
C LYS A 125 21.37 0.57 -7.10
N PRO A 126 21.78 0.39 -5.85
CA PRO A 126 22.89 1.19 -5.34
C PRO A 126 24.09 0.89 -6.24
N SER A 127 24.50 1.86 -7.05
CA SER A 127 25.79 1.85 -7.69
C SER A 127 26.82 1.85 -6.56
N ILE A 128 27.33 0.67 -6.24
CA ILE A 128 28.50 0.51 -5.39
C ILE A 128 29.62 1.21 -6.16
N SER A 129 29.93 2.44 -5.74
CA SER A 129 31.10 3.17 -6.17
C SER A 129 32.31 2.38 -5.71
N THR A 130 33.03 1.78 -6.66
CA THR A 130 34.32 1.12 -6.41
C THR A 130 35.48 2.11 -6.34
N ASP A 131 35.22 3.42 -6.37
CA ASP A 131 36.25 4.42 -6.11
C ASP A 131 36.35 4.67 -4.60
N ASN A 132 37.50 4.28 -4.06
CA ASN A 132 37.95 4.55 -2.69
C ASN A 132 38.29 6.03 -2.48
N ASP A 133 37.35 6.93 -2.73
CA ASP A 133 37.60 8.39 -2.66
C ASP A 133 37.15 9.04 -1.34
N VAL A 134 36.71 8.28 -0.33
CA VAL A 134 36.15 8.87 0.92
C VAL A 134 36.72 8.29 2.22
N VAL A 135 37.74 7.42 2.18
CA VAL A 135 38.45 7.03 3.41
C VAL A 135 39.94 7.02 3.16
N ASP A 136 40.64 7.99 3.76
CA ASP A 136 42.09 8.01 3.84
C ASP A 136 42.56 6.85 4.74
N ILE A 137 42.72 5.67 4.12
CA ILE A 137 43.25 4.44 4.73
C ILE A 137 44.75 4.54 5.09
N THR A 138 45.40 5.69 4.86
CA THR A 138 46.80 5.92 5.26
C THR A 138 46.94 6.55 6.65
N ALA A 139 45.84 6.94 7.29
CA ALA A 139 45.86 7.41 8.66
C ALA A 139 46.01 6.23 9.66
N PRO A 140 47.06 6.18 10.48
CA PRO A 140 47.38 5.01 11.32
C PRO A 140 46.42 4.73 12.48
N ASN A 141 45.27 5.41 12.57
CA ASN A 141 44.37 5.38 13.72
C ASN A 141 42.91 5.00 13.40
N SER A 142 42.60 4.42 12.23
CA SER A 142 41.23 4.00 11.88
C SER A 142 40.99 2.49 11.97
N VAL A 143 41.64 1.82 12.92
CA VAL A 143 41.24 0.49 13.39
C VAL A 143 40.84 0.62 14.85
N ILE A 144 39.52 0.64 15.11
CA ILE A 144 39.01 0.56 16.48
C ILE A 144 38.78 -0.93 16.78
N LEU A 145 39.35 -1.36 17.91
CA LEU A 145 39.18 -2.64 18.61
C LEU A 145 37.72 -3.03 18.83
#